data_AF-A0A6A6PRB8-F1
#
_entry.id   AF-A0A6A6PRB8-F1
#
_cell.length_a   1.000
_cell.length_b   1.000
_cell.length_c   1.000
_cell.angle_alpha   90.00
_cell.angle_beta   90.00
_cell.angle_gamma   90.00
#
_symmetry.space_group_name_H-M   'P 1'
#
loop_
_entity.id
_entity.type
_entity.pdbx_description
1 polymer ?
#
loop_
_entity_poly.entity_id
_entity_poly.type
_entity_poly.pdbx_seq_one_letter_code
_entity_poly.pdbx_strand_id
1 'polypeptide(L)'
;MAPTSTGDGTSDRASVQQFLRTCDLDLDQPRDAQIYDMMRHECFAGFQSVRAAVAGTERPSPSGEISEDALRRAISHIFMTASPETRQIYSRGRAQNDDNWIIRWLVMEEIRNEEAPTVTNHVT
;
A
#
# COMPACT_ATOMS: atom_id res chain seq x y z
N MET A 1 16.88 -7.04 36.91
CA MET A 1 17.00 -7.56 35.53
C MET A 1 15.64 -7.47 34.88
N ALA A 2 15.50 -6.58 33.90
CA ALA A 2 14.45 -6.60 32.88
C ALA A 2 14.96 -5.73 31.73
N PRO A 3 15.23 -6.25 30.52
CA PRO A 3 15.41 -5.39 29.37
C PRO A 3 14.04 -4.89 28.93
N THR A 4 13.87 -3.58 28.98
CA THR A 4 12.81 -2.83 28.33
C THR A 4 12.82 -3.15 26.84
N SER A 5 11.71 -3.69 26.33
CA SER A 5 11.48 -3.91 24.90
C SER A 5 11.57 -2.57 24.17
N THR A 6 12.73 -2.34 23.55
CA THR A 6 12.92 -1.35 22.49
C THR A 6 11.91 -1.65 21.39
N GLY A 7 11.02 -0.70 21.12
CA GLY A 7 10.08 -0.76 20.00
C GLY A 7 10.83 -1.05 18.71
N ASP A 8 10.50 -2.18 18.11
CA ASP A 8 11.10 -2.74 16.91
C ASP A 8 10.65 -1.94 15.68
N GLY A 9 11.42 -0.90 15.31
CA GLY A 9 11.32 -0.23 14.00
C GLY A 9 11.81 -1.10 12.83
N THR A 10 12.01 -2.40 13.08
CA THR A 10 12.59 -3.40 12.18
C THR A 10 11.52 -4.21 11.46
N SER A 11 10.32 -4.35 12.04
CA SER A 11 9.19 -5.10 11.48
C SER A 11 8.62 -4.51 10.19
N ASP A 12 8.68 -3.19 10.03
CA ASP A 12 8.17 -2.50 8.84
C ASP A 12 9.11 -2.68 7.63
N ARG A 13 10.42 -2.44 7.83
CA ARG A 13 11.44 -2.61 6.78
C ARG A 13 11.65 -4.06 6.34
N ALA A 14 11.53 -5.01 7.26
CA ALA A 14 11.57 -6.44 6.94
C ALA A 14 10.36 -6.86 6.08
N SER A 15 9.19 -6.22 6.28
CA SER A 15 7.98 -6.47 5.50
C SER A 15 8.10 -5.94 4.06
N VAL A 16 8.64 -4.73 3.88
CA VAL A 16 8.91 -4.16 2.53
C VAL A 16 9.91 -5.02 1.76
N GLN A 17 11.03 -5.42 2.38
CA GLN A 17 12.02 -6.28 1.71
C GLN A 17 11.45 -7.65 1.34
N GLN A 18 10.58 -8.22 2.18
CA GLN A 18 9.91 -9.47 1.88
C GLN A 18 8.92 -9.32 0.72
N PHE A 19 8.18 -8.21 0.68
CA PHE A 19 7.29 -7.86 -0.42
C PHE A 19 8.06 -7.75 -1.74
N LEU A 20 9.15 -6.98 -1.76
CA LEU A 20 9.99 -6.78 -2.93
C LEU A 20 10.54 -8.10 -3.47
N ARG A 21 11.06 -8.96 -2.58
CA ARG A 21 11.52 -10.31 -2.96
C ARG A 21 10.40 -11.18 -3.52
N THR A 22 9.20 -11.09 -2.97
CA THR A 22 8.04 -11.86 -3.47
C THR A 22 7.57 -11.36 -4.84
N CYS A 23 7.76 -10.06 -5.12
CA CYS A 23 7.47 -9.46 -6.42
C CYS A 23 8.61 -9.63 -7.44
N ASP A 24 9.76 -10.16 -7.03
CA ASP A 24 10.99 -10.23 -7.83
C ASP A 24 11.48 -8.84 -8.25
N LEU A 25 11.48 -7.89 -7.29
CA LEU A 25 11.95 -6.52 -7.46
C LEU A 25 13.20 -6.25 -6.62
N ASP A 26 14.19 -5.61 -7.23
CA ASP A 26 15.44 -5.21 -6.58
C ASP A 26 15.63 -3.68 -6.65
N LEU A 27 15.64 -2.98 -5.51
CA LEU A 27 15.73 -1.51 -5.51
C LEU A 27 17.12 -0.96 -5.84
N ASP A 28 18.17 -1.78 -5.84
CA ASP A 28 19.49 -1.37 -6.34
C ASP A 28 19.50 -1.33 -7.88
N GLN A 29 18.54 -2.00 -8.53
CA GLN A 29 18.33 -1.93 -9.97
C GLN A 29 17.43 -0.73 -10.33
N PRO A 30 17.90 0.22 -11.18
CA PRO A 30 17.17 1.46 -11.44
C PRO A 30 15.81 1.23 -12.10
N ARG A 31 15.68 0.16 -12.90
CA ARG A 31 14.43 -0.22 -13.55
C ARG A 31 13.39 -0.68 -12.53
N ASP A 32 13.78 -1.54 -11.61
CA ASP A 32 12.88 -2.12 -10.62
C ASP A 32 12.50 -1.08 -9.56
N ALA A 33 13.44 -0.21 -9.19
CA ALA A 33 13.15 0.97 -8.38
C ALA A 33 12.11 1.89 -9.04
N GLN A 34 12.25 2.14 -10.34
CA GLN A 34 11.26 2.93 -11.10
C GLN A 34 9.90 2.24 -11.14
N ILE A 35 9.85 0.93 -11.40
CA ILE A 35 8.60 0.18 -11.42
C ILE A 35 7.93 0.20 -10.04
N TYR A 36 8.70 0.03 -8.96
CA TYR A 36 8.18 0.11 -7.60
C TYR A 36 7.60 1.49 -7.27
N ASP A 37 8.28 2.58 -7.68
CA ASP A 37 7.75 3.94 -7.52
C ASP A 37 6.42 4.14 -8.29
N MET A 38 6.37 3.65 -9.54
CA MET A 38 5.14 3.66 -10.34
C MET A 38 4.02 2.89 -9.64
N MET A 39 4.32 1.70 -9.09
CA MET A 39 3.33 0.90 -8.38
C MET A 39 2.75 1.65 -7.19
N ARG A 40 3.60 2.32 -6.40
CA ARG A 40 3.16 3.15 -5.27
C ARG A 40 2.29 4.32 -5.73
N HIS A 41 2.72 5.05 -6.76
CA HIS A 41 1.96 6.18 -7.31
C HIS A 41 0.58 5.75 -7.81
N GLU A 42 0.51 4.66 -8.57
CA GLU A 42 -0.76 4.12 -9.08
C GLU A 42 -1.68 3.68 -7.96
N CYS A 43 -1.14 2.97 -6.95
CA CYS A 43 -1.93 2.51 -5.82
C CYS A 43 -2.46 3.68 -4.98
N PHE A 44 -1.62 4.67 -4.68
CA PHE A 44 -2.02 5.87 -3.94
C PHE A 44 -3.09 6.66 -4.70
N ALA A 45 -2.85 6.97 -5.97
CA ALA A 45 -3.80 7.73 -6.79
C ALA A 45 -5.13 7.00 -6.97
N GLY A 46 -5.11 5.69 -7.25
CA GLY A 46 -6.30 4.89 -7.41
C GLY A 46 -7.08 4.74 -6.11
N PHE A 47 -6.39 4.53 -4.99
CA PHE A 47 -7.02 4.47 -3.67
C PHE A 47 -7.66 5.81 -3.28
N GLN A 48 -6.96 6.93 -3.45
CA GLN A 48 -7.53 8.27 -3.17
C GLN A 48 -8.76 8.57 -4.04
N SER A 49 -8.75 8.14 -5.30
CA SER A 49 -9.89 8.32 -6.21
C SER A 49 -11.13 7.57 -5.71
N VAL A 50 -10.97 6.32 -5.27
CA VAL A 50 -12.07 5.55 -4.67
C VAL A 50 -12.49 6.14 -3.33
N ARG A 51 -11.54 6.52 -2.47
CA ARG A 51 -11.81 7.16 -1.17
C ARG A 51 -12.65 8.43 -1.32
N ALA A 52 -12.33 9.28 -2.31
CA ALA A 52 -13.10 10.47 -2.63
C ALA A 52 -14.51 10.14 -3.16
N ALA A 53 -14.66 9.11 -3.99
CA ALA A 53 -15.95 8.68 -4.52
C ALA A 53 -16.88 8.11 -3.42
N VAL A 54 -16.32 7.37 -2.45
CA VAL A 54 -17.10 6.80 -1.33
C VAL A 54 -17.41 7.83 -0.25
N ALA A 55 -16.53 8.82 -0.01
CA ALA A 55 -16.77 9.87 0.97
C ALA A 55 -18.06 10.70 0.70
N GLY A 56 -18.49 10.76 -0.56
CA GLY A 56 -19.76 11.40 -0.95
C GLY A 56 -20.99 10.51 -0.87
N THR A 57 -20.84 9.19 -0.66
CA THR A 57 -21.91 8.20 -0.81
C THR A 57 -22.11 7.30 0.42
N GLU A 58 -21.07 7.09 1.23
CA GLU A 58 -21.11 6.27 2.44
C GLU A 58 -21.12 7.14 3.70
N ARG A 59 -21.90 6.74 4.71
CA ARG A 59 -21.86 7.39 6.03
C ARG A 59 -20.46 7.18 6.60
N PRO A 60 -19.75 8.23 7.06
CA PRO A 60 -18.41 8.06 7.61
C PRO A 60 -18.46 7.06 8.77
N SER A 61 -17.60 6.03 8.69
CA SER A 61 -17.39 5.11 9.81
C SER A 61 -16.95 5.91 11.04
N PRO A 62 -17.49 5.65 12.24
CA PRO A 62 -17.12 6.40 13.45
C PRO A 62 -15.63 6.27 13.80
N SER A 63 -14.96 5.23 13.29
CA SER A 63 -13.53 4.99 13.46
C SER A 63 -12.64 5.61 12.37
N GLY A 64 -13.20 6.16 11.29
CA GLY A 64 -12.42 6.55 10.10
C GLY A 64 -11.88 5.36 9.28
N GLU A 65 -12.21 4.13 9.66
CA GLU A 65 -11.80 2.90 8.99
C GLU A 65 -12.43 2.78 7.59
N ILE A 66 -11.62 2.34 6.62
CA ILE A 66 -12.05 2.08 5.24
C ILE A 66 -12.81 0.75 5.19
N SER A 67 -14.01 0.76 4.60
CA SER A 67 -14.78 -0.45 4.36
C SER A 67 -14.01 -1.44 3.46
N GLU A 68 -14.06 -2.74 3.77
CA GLU A 68 -13.47 -3.81 2.94
C GLU A 68 -13.99 -3.75 1.48
N ASP A 69 -15.23 -3.32 1.28
CA ASP A 69 -15.80 -3.12 -0.06
C ASP A 69 -15.12 -1.98 -0.84
N ALA A 70 -14.84 -0.85 -0.17
CA ALA A 70 -14.09 0.26 -0.75
C ALA A 70 -12.65 -0.15 -1.09
N LEU A 71 -12.01 -0.97 -0.23
CA LEU A 71 -10.68 -1.53 -0.51
C LEU A 71 -10.70 -2.44 -1.75
N ARG A 72 -11.68 -3.35 -1.86
CA ARG A 72 -11.83 -4.21 -3.05
C ARG A 72 -12.10 -3.44 -4.33
N ARG A 73 -12.92 -2.38 -4.27
CA ARG A 73 -13.16 -1.46 -5.39
C ARG A 73 -11.88 -0.75 -5.81
N ALA A 74 -11.08 -0.27 -4.86
CA ALA A 74 -9.79 0.34 -5.13
C ALA A 74 -8.84 -0.65 -5.81
N ILE A 75 -8.74 -1.87 -5.30
CA ILE A 75 -7.88 -2.92 -5.86
C ILE A 75 -8.26 -3.23 -7.32
N SER A 76 -9.56 -3.42 -7.59
CA SER A 76 -10.06 -3.65 -8.94
C SER A 76 -9.79 -2.46 -9.87
N HIS A 77 -10.04 -1.24 -9.38
CA HIS A 77 -9.81 -0.01 -10.14
C HIS A 77 -8.34 0.16 -10.52
N ILE A 78 -7.42 0.03 -9.56
CA ILE A 78 -5.97 0.13 -9.76
C ILE A 78 -5.51 -0.92 -10.77
N PHE A 79 -5.95 -2.18 -10.65
CA PHE A 79 -5.58 -3.21 -11.60
C PHE A 79 -6.05 -2.91 -13.03
N MET A 80 -7.25 -2.32 -13.18
CA MET A 80 -7.81 -1.97 -14.48
C MET A 80 -7.06 -0.81 -15.15
N THR A 81 -6.65 0.20 -14.38
CA THR A 81 -5.98 1.41 -14.85
C THR A 81 -4.45 1.34 -14.84
N ALA A 82 -3.88 0.29 -14.26
CA ALA A 82 -2.43 0.06 -14.18
C ALA A 82 -1.75 0.10 -15.56
N SER A 83 -0.58 0.73 -15.58
CA SER A 83 0.33 0.77 -16.71
C SER A 83 0.77 -0.64 -17.10
N PRO A 84 1.13 -0.89 -18.38
CA PRO A 84 1.55 -2.22 -18.83
C PRO A 84 2.78 -2.77 -18.08
N GLU A 85 3.63 -1.90 -17.53
CA GLU A 85 4.82 -2.26 -16.76
C GLU A 85 4.45 -2.81 -15.37
N THR A 86 3.65 -2.08 -14.61
CA THR A 86 3.21 -2.47 -13.26
C THR A 86 2.19 -3.61 -13.30
N ARG A 87 1.35 -3.66 -14.35
CA ARG A 87 0.34 -4.70 -14.55
C ARG A 87 0.94 -6.09 -14.72
N GLN A 88 2.15 -6.21 -15.26
CA GLN A 88 2.86 -7.48 -15.34
C GLN A 88 3.17 -8.04 -13.94
N ILE A 89 3.51 -7.16 -12.99
CA ILE A 89 3.77 -7.53 -11.60
C ILE A 89 2.44 -7.84 -10.91
N TYR A 90 1.45 -6.95 -11.01
CA TYR A 90 0.14 -7.17 -10.40
C TYR A 90 -0.52 -8.47 -10.87
N SER A 91 -0.31 -8.88 -12.12
CA SER A 91 -0.88 -10.14 -12.64
C SER A 91 -0.40 -11.37 -11.85
N ARG A 92 0.77 -11.32 -11.21
CA ARG A 92 1.30 -12.38 -10.33
C ARG A 92 0.55 -12.45 -8.99
N GLY A 93 -0.12 -11.37 -8.60
CA GLY A 93 -0.83 -11.25 -7.34
C GLY A 93 -2.34 -11.49 -7.39
N ARG A 94 -2.88 -11.81 -8.57
CA ARG A 94 -4.33 -11.95 -8.79
C ARG A 94 -4.87 -13.21 -8.13
N ALA A 95 -5.85 -13.05 -7.25
CA ALA A 95 -6.61 -14.14 -6.64
C ALA A 95 -7.90 -14.43 -7.44
N GLN A 96 -8.58 -15.53 -7.12
CA GLN A 96 -9.82 -15.96 -7.81
C GLN A 96 -11.00 -14.99 -7.65
N ASN A 97 -10.98 -14.08 -6.66
CA ASN A 97 -12.08 -13.17 -6.33
C ASN A 97 -11.86 -11.72 -6.82
N ASP A 98 -11.06 -11.52 -7.87
CA ASP A 98 -10.62 -10.19 -8.35
C ASP A 98 -9.88 -9.34 -7.29
N ASP A 99 -9.51 -9.96 -6.16
CA ASP A 99 -8.59 -9.41 -5.18
C ASP A 99 -7.14 -9.56 -5.69
N ASN A 100 -6.27 -8.66 -5.28
CA ASN A 100 -4.88 -8.65 -5.68
C ASN A 100 -4.00 -8.34 -4.47
N TRP A 101 -3.27 -9.34 -3.98
CA TRP A 101 -2.53 -9.19 -2.73
C TRP A 101 -1.40 -8.16 -2.84
N ILE A 102 -0.86 -7.94 -4.05
CA ILE A 102 0.21 -6.96 -4.29
C ILE A 102 -0.34 -5.54 -4.15
N ILE A 103 -1.45 -5.26 -4.84
CA ILE A 103 -2.12 -3.95 -4.78
C ILE A 103 -2.66 -3.72 -3.37
N ARG A 104 -3.27 -4.74 -2.75
CA ARG A 104 -3.75 -4.67 -1.37
C ARG A 104 -2.64 -4.30 -0.40
N TRP A 105 -1.48 -4.96 -0.52
CA TRP A 105 -0.33 -4.68 0.33
C TRP A 105 0.14 -3.22 0.17
N LEU A 106 0.26 -2.73 -1.06
CA LEU A 106 0.68 -1.35 -1.35
C LEU A 106 -0.31 -0.32 -0.80
N VAL A 107 -1.61 -0.54 -0.99
CA VAL A 107 -2.65 0.36 -0.45
C VAL A 107 -2.61 0.37 1.08
N MET A 108 -2.47 -0.79 1.72
CA MET A 108 -2.35 -0.88 3.17
C MET A 108 -1.08 -0.21 3.69
N GLU A 109 0.02 -0.27 2.95
CA GLU A 109 1.25 0.43 3.31
C GLU A 109 1.06 1.95 3.29
N GLU A 110 0.41 2.48 2.26
CA GLU A 110 0.11 3.91 2.18
C GLU A 110 -0.83 4.36 3.30
N ILE A 111 -1.86 3.56 3.65
CA ILE A 111 -2.75 3.85 4.79
C ILE A 111 -1.96 3.89 6.10
N ARG A 112 -1.11 2.88 6.36
CA ARG A 112 -0.25 2.85 7.56
C ARG A 112 0.66 4.08 7.64
N ASN A 113 1.18 4.53 6.51
CA ASN A 113 2.04 5.71 6.43
C ASN A 113 1.26 7.02 6.60
N GLU A 114 -0.02 7.09 6.18
CA GLU A 114 -0.93 8.21 6.48
C GLU A 114 -1.29 8.27 7.97
N GLU A 115 -1.44 7.12 8.63
CA GLU A 115 -1.83 7.02 10.06
C GLU A 115 -0.67 7.21 11.05
N ALA A 116 0.57 7.07 10.58
CA ALA A 116 1.75 7.33 11.41
C ALA A 116 1.84 8.84 11.73
N PRO A 117 1.76 9.26 13.01
CA PRO A 117 1.98 10.66 13.35
C PRO A 117 3.42 11.00 12.98
N THR A 118 3.61 11.96 12.09
CA THR A 118 4.92 12.57 11.86
C THR A 118 5.40 13.12 13.21
N VAL A 119 6.24 12.37 13.93
CA VAL A 119 6.92 12.86 15.13
C VAL A 119 7.95 13.87 14.64
N THR A 120 7.48 15.10 14.42
CA THR A 120 8.33 16.26 14.21
C THR A 120 9.06 16.51 15.52
N ASN A 121 10.24 15.91 15.66
CA ASN A 121 11.20 16.27 16.69
C ASN A 121 11.61 17.74 16.45
N HIS A 122 10.90 18.67 17.09
CA HIS A 122 11.41 20.01 17.31
C HIS A 122 12.54 19.90 18.35
N VAL A 123 13.77 19.78 17.85
CA VAL A 123 14.97 20.10 18.65
C VAL A 123 14.93 21.61 18.87
N THR A 124 14.81 22.00 20.14
CA THR A 124 14.96 23.38 20.62
C THR A 124 16.39 23.61 21.08
#